data_AF-A0A4U0XUK8-F1
#
_entry.id   AF-A0A4U0XUK8-F1
#
_cell.length_a   1.000
_cell.length_b   1.000
_cell.length_c   1.000
_cell.angle_alpha   90.00
_cell.angle_beta   90.00
_cell.angle_gamma   90.00
#
_symmetry.space_group_name_H-M   'P 1'
#
loop_
_entity.id
_entity.type
_entity.pdbx_description
1 polymer ?
#
loop_
_entity_poly.entity_id
_entity_poly.type
_entity_poly.pdbx_seq_one_letter_code
_entity_poly.pdbx_strand_id
1 'polypeptide(L)'
;MADSGVEPCAACYEPTALTSMLQAPCFDYLCTGCLDTIFKLAMTDETFYPPQCCRCPLPIKAALRHLPPATVREYKAKRLELTTVNKTYCHKSACSAFIAPHSIHNGEAFCQECRAKTCSKCKCAAHFGPCTFAEDAELLGIARVEKWQRCPGCRRLVERSEGCPDMECRCGTNFCYTCGRAACDCVIVDDEDGEAGR
;
A
#
# COMPACT_ATOMS: atom_id res chain seq x y z
N MET A 1 -31.26 -33.77 18.64
CA MET A 1 -30.26 -33.05 19.44
C MET A 1 -29.81 -31.90 18.56
N ALA A 2 -30.23 -30.67 18.88
CA ALA A 2 -29.83 -29.50 18.10
C ALA A 2 -28.37 -29.22 18.42
N ASP A 3 -27.49 -29.59 17.49
CA ASP A 3 -26.09 -29.20 17.50
C ASP A 3 -26.04 -27.69 17.70
N SER A 4 -25.53 -27.27 18.84
CA SER A 4 -25.47 -25.86 19.19
C SER A 4 -24.35 -25.28 18.33
N GLY A 5 -24.68 -24.85 17.11
CA GLY A 5 -23.76 -24.43 16.05
C GLY A 5 -22.84 -23.28 16.46
N VAL A 6 -21.82 -23.62 17.25
CA VAL A 6 -20.86 -22.74 17.90
C VAL A 6 -19.48 -23.30 17.60
N GLU A 7 -18.59 -22.45 17.10
CA GLU A 7 -17.19 -22.81 16.82
C GLU A 7 -16.26 -21.81 17.51
N PRO A 8 -15.04 -22.23 17.90
CA PRO A 8 -14.04 -21.32 18.42
C PRO A 8 -13.54 -20.37 17.32
N CYS A 9 -13.43 -19.08 17.64
CA CYS A 9 -12.79 -18.11 16.77
C CYS A 9 -11.29 -18.43 16.58
N ALA A 10 -10.79 -18.43 15.34
CA ALA A 10 -9.39 -18.72 15.06
C ALA A 10 -8.40 -17.69 15.65
N ALA A 11 -8.87 -16.49 16.02
CA ALA A 11 -8.02 -15.41 16.52
C ALA A 11 -8.07 -15.24 18.05
N CYS A 12 -9.26 -15.29 18.67
CA CYS A 12 -9.38 -15.14 20.13
C CYS A 12 -9.71 -16.45 20.86
N TYR A 13 -9.96 -17.54 20.14
CA TYR A 13 -10.36 -18.85 20.68
C TYR A 13 -11.67 -18.84 21.49
N GLU A 14 -12.45 -17.75 21.43
CA GLU A 14 -13.74 -17.67 22.10
C GLU A 14 -14.82 -18.41 21.28
N PRO A 15 -15.63 -19.28 21.92
CA PRO A 15 -16.76 -19.95 21.28
C PRO A 15 -17.81 -18.93 20.82
N THR A 16 -18.15 -18.93 19.53
CA THR A 16 -19.13 -18.01 18.94
C THR A 16 -20.10 -18.76 18.03
N ALA A 17 -21.37 -18.35 17.98
CA ALA A 17 -22.34 -18.93 17.05
C ALA A 17 -21.89 -18.76 15.59
N LEU A 18 -21.90 -19.85 14.82
CA LEU A 18 -21.47 -19.89 13.42
C LEU A 18 -22.18 -18.85 12.54
N THR A 19 -23.45 -18.58 12.81
CA THR A 19 -24.26 -17.58 12.09
C THR A 19 -23.72 -16.15 12.23
N SER A 20 -22.95 -15.90 13.28
CA SER A 20 -22.36 -14.60 13.59
C SER A 20 -20.88 -14.50 13.19
N MET A 21 -20.33 -15.54 12.56
CA MET A 21 -18.92 -15.60 12.16
C MET A 21 -18.76 -15.50 10.65
N LEU A 22 -17.60 -15.02 10.22
CA LEU A 22 -17.17 -15.12 8.84
C LEU A 22 -16.29 -16.37 8.69
N GLN A 23 -16.63 -17.26 7.77
CA GLN A 23 -15.69 -18.27 7.30
C GLN A 23 -14.73 -17.64 6.28
N ALA A 24 -13.43 -17.67 6.57
CA ALA A 24 -12.38 -17.21 5.68
C ALA A 24 -12.06 -18.26 4.59
N PRO A 25 -11.38 -17.87 3.50
CA PRO A 25 -10.97 -18.81 2.45
C PRO A 25 -10.00 -19.89 2.93
N CYS A 26 -9.31 -19.68 4.04
CA CYS A 26 -8.47 -20.66 4.72
C CYS A 26 -9.26 -21.65 5.61
N PHE A 27 -10.59 -21.62 5.54
CA PHE A 27 -11.54 -22.43 6.34
C PHE A 27 -11.66 -22.08 7.82
N ASP A 28 -10.87 -21.12 8.32
CA ASP A 28 -11.01 -20.59 9.67
C ASP A 28 -12.29 -19.76 9.85
N TYR A 29 -12.85 -19.78 11.06
CA TYR A 29 -13.96 -18.92 11.45
C TYR A 29 -13.48 -17.74 12.29
N LEU A 30 -13.92 -16.53 11.92
CA LEU A 30 -13.62 -15.29 12.63
C LEU A 30 -14.89 -14.71 13.24
N CYS A 31 -14.86 -14.48 14.55
CA CYS A 31 -15.92 -13.73 15.22
C CYS A 31 -15.93 -12.26 14.77
N THR A 32 -17.06 -11.57 14.98
CA THR A 32 -17.24 -10.17 14.59
C THR A 32 -16.18 -9.24 15.20
N GLY A 33 -15.81 -9.47 16.47
CA GLY A 33 -14.81 -8.67 17.17
C GLY A 33 -13.40 -8.79 16.58
N CYS A 34 -12.94 -10.02 16.32
CA CYS A 34 -11.65 -10.23 15.68
C CYS A 34 -11.64 -9.75 14.22
N LEU A 35 -12.74 -9.95 13.49
CA LEU A 35 -12.88 -9.43 12.13
C LEU A 35 -12.80 -7.90 12.11
N ASP A 36 -13.46 -7.22 13.05
CA ASP A 36 -13.39 -5.76 13.22
C ASP A 36 -11.96 -5.28 13.48
N THR A 37 -11.24 -5.96 14.37
CA THR A 37 -9.82 -5.67 14.64
C THR A 37 -8.95 -5.84 13.40
N ILE A 38 -9.13 -6.92 12.63
CA ILE A 38 -8.39 -7.15 11.37
C ILE A 38 -8.63 -5.98 10.38
N PHE A 39 -9.87 -5.53 10.24
CA PHE A 39 -10.19 -4.41 9.36
C PHE A 39 -9.60 -3.09 9.86
N LYS A 40 -9.64 -2.82 11.17
CA LYS A 40 -9.03 -1.62 11.76
C LYS A 40 -7.51 -1.59 11.60
N LEU A 41 -6.85 -2.73 11.76
CA LEU A 41 -5.41 -2.87 11.52
C LEU A 41 -5.09 -2.58 10.04
N ALA A 42 -5.79 -3.22 9.10
CA ALA A 42 -5.61 -3.00 7.67
C ALA A 42 -5.92 -1.57 7.20
N MET A 43 -6.71 -0.80 7.96
CA MET A 43 -6.98 0.62 7.70
C MET A 43 -5.93 1.56 8.28
N THR A 44 -5.11 1.08 9.21
CA THR A 44 -4.13 1.89 9.97
C THR A 44 -2.71 1.62 9.47
N ASP A 45 -2.41 0.38 9.13
CA ASP A 45 -1.11 -0.06 8.63
C ASP A 45 -1.30 -0.79 7.30
N GLU A 46 -0.73 -0.20 6.24
CA GLU A 46 -0.81 -0.70 4.87
C GLU A 46 -0.19 -2.10 4.71
N THR A 47 0.69 -2.53 5.61
CA THR A 47 1.29 -3.88 5.57
C THR A 47 0.27 -4.99 5.87
N PHE A 48 -0.82 -4.66 6.57
CA PHE A 48 -1.94 -5.59 6.79
C PHE A 48 -3.05 -5.45 5.75
N TYR A 49 -2.87 -4.59 4.73
CA TYR A 49 -3.81 -4.47 3.63
C TYR A 49 -3.42 -5.41 2.48
N PRO A 50 -4.38 -6.13 1.87
CA PRO A 50 -5.80 -6.21 2.22
C PRO A 50 -6.04 -7.02 3.52
N PRO A 51 -7.18 -6.78 4.22
CA PRO A 51 -7.59 -7.60 5.35
C PRO A 51 -7.50 -9.09 5.03
N GLN A 52 -6.77 -9.86 5.85
CA GLN A 52 -6.39 -11.23 5.55
C GLN A 52 -6.46 -12.13 6.79
N CYS A 53 -6.65 -13.42 6.57
CA CYS A 53 -6.56 -14.48 7.58
C CYS A 53 -5.64 -15.57 7.02
N CYS A 54 -4.63 -16.01 7.78
CA CYS A 54 -3.68 -17.03 7.33
C CYS A 54 -3.03 -16.72 5.96
N ARG A 55 -2.78 -15.43 5.68
CA ARG A 55 -2.28 -14.90 4.39
C ARG A 55 -3.25 -15.02 3.21
N CYS A 56 -4.50 -15.41 3.46
CA CYS A 56 -5.57 -15.41 2.47
C CYS A 56 -6.40 -14.11 2.60
N PRO A 57 -6.51 -13.30 1.52
CA PRO A 57 -7.37 -12.12 1.52
C PRO A 57 -8.82 -12.46 1.85
N LEU A 58 -9.43 -11.70 2.76
CA LEU A 58 -10.81 -11.91 3.16
C LEU A 58 -11.79 -11.46 2.06
N PRO A 59 -12.90 -12.19 1.84
CA PRO A 59 -13.93 -11.78 0.89
C PRO A 59 -14.67 -10.54 1.39
N ILE A 60 -14.22 -9.35 0.99
CA ILE A 60 -14.68 -8.05 1.51
C ILE A 60 -16.21 -7.95 1.55
N LYS A 61 -16.91 -8.29 0.46
CA LYS A 61 -18.39 -8.21 0.42
C LYS A 61 -19.06 -9.05 1.50
N ALA A 62 -18.54 -10.25 1.79
CA ALA A 62 -19.07 -11.11 2.84
C ALA A 62 -18.70 -10.57 4.22
N ALA A 63 -17.43 -10.18 4.41
CA ALA A 63 -16.92 -9.62 5.66
C ALA A 63 -17.68 -8.38 6.12
N LEU A 64 -18.03 -7.46 5.20
CA LEU A 64 -18.76 -6.24 5.54
C LEU A 64 -20.13 -6.49 6.20
N ARG A 65 -20.73 -7.67 6.05
CA ARG A 65 -22.01 -8.02 6.71
C ARG A 65 -21.87 -8.33 8.20
N HIS A 66 -20.66 -8.70 8.63
CA HIS A 66 -20.35 -9.08 10.01
C HIS A 66 -19.69 -7.93 10.80
N LEU A 67 -19.38 -6.82 10.13
CA LEU A 67 -18.71 -5.67 10.73
C LEU A 67 -19.70 -4.65 11.31
N PRO A 68 -19.31 -3.94 12.37
CA PRO A 68 -20.06 -2.79 12.85
C PRO A 68 -20.27 -1.74 11.73
N PRO A 69 -21.45 -1.09 11.64
CA PRO A 69 -21.72 -0.08 10.62
C PRO A 69 -20.70 1.07 10.60
N ALA A 70 -20.13 1.43 11.77
CA ALA A 70 -19.07 2.43 11.87
C ALA A 70 -17.82 2.01 11.07
N THR A 71 -17.30 0.81 11.33
CA THR A 71 -16.16 0.23 10.63
C THR A 71 -16.41 0.10 9.13
N VAL A 72 -17.62 -0.29 8.72
CA VAL A 72 -17.98 -0.36 7.29
C VAL A 72 -17.88 1.02 6.62
N ARG A 73 -18.34 2.08 7.29
CA ARG A 73 -18.25 3.46 6.75
C ARG A 73 -16.80 3.91 6.66
N GLU A 74 -16.01 3.70 7.71
CA GLU A 74 -14.59 4.04 7.75
C GLU A 74 -13.80 3.30 6.67
N TYR A 75 -14.02 1.98 6.54
CA TYR A 75 -13.39 1.17 5.52
C TYR A 75 -13.73 1.66 4.13
N LYS A 76 -15.01 1.95 3.85
CA LYS A 76 -15.42 2.48 2.54
C LYS A 76 -14.76 3.84 2.23
N ALA A 77 -14.64 4.71 3.23
CA ALA A 77 -13.98 6.01 3.07
C ALA A 77 -12.48 5.86 2.81
N LYS A 78 -11.79 5.00 3.57
CA LYS A 78 -10.34 4.76 3.43
C LYS A 78 -9.97 3.87 2.23
N ARG A 79 -10.88 3.03 1.74
CA ARG A 79 -10.58 2.04 0.67
C ARG A 79 -9.98 2.69 -0.56
N LEU A 80 -10.46 3.87 -0.97
CA LEU A 80 -9.92 4.58 -2.12
C LEU A 80 -8.46 4.96 -1.90
N GLU A 81 -8.14 5.51 -0.72
CA GLU A 81 -6.76 5.80 -0.32
C GLU A 81 -5.91 4.53 -0.32
N LEU A 82 -6.32 3.49 0.41
CA LEU A 82 -5.55 2.24 0.58
C LEU A 82 -5.26 1.53 -0.76
N THR A 83 -6.17 1.61 -1.73
CA THR A 83 -6.02 0.99 -3.05
C THR A 83 -5.32 1.89 -4.08
N THR A 84 -5.06 3.15 -3.75
CA THR A 84 -4.35 4.06 -4.66
C THR A 84 -2.85 3.80 -4.59
N VAL A 85 -2.26 3.41 -5.73
CA VAL A 85 -0.82 3.08 -5.85
C VAL A 85 0.08 4.29 -5.60
N ASN A 86 -0.18 5.39 -6.32
CA ASN A 86 0.60 6.63 -6.21
C ASN A 86 -0.21 7.69 -5.46
N LYS A 87 -0.36 7.48 -4.15
CA LYS A 87 -1.12 8.36 -3.25
C LYS A 87 -0.58 9.78 -3.32
N THR A 88 -1.48 10.75 -3.25
CA THR A 88 -1.11 12.17 -3.17
C THR A 88 -1.83 12.77 -1.98
N TYR A 89 -1.06 13.40 -1.10
CA TYR A 89 -1.57 14.06 0.09
C TYR A 89 -1.43 15.57 -0.07
N CYS A 90 -2.26 16.32 0.65
CA CYS A 90 -2.08 17.77 0.74
C CYS A 90 -0.70 18.10 1.31
N HIS A 91 0.09 18.92 0.62
CA HIS A 91 1.45 19.28 1.03
C HIS A 91 1.50 20.09 2.32
N LYS A 92 0.39 20.76 2.69
CA LYS A 92 0.28 21.46 3.97
C LYS A 92 0.25 20.44 5.09
N SER A 93 1.29 20.41 5.92
CA SER A 93 1.43 19.49 7.06
C SER A 93 0.23 19.50 8.00
N ALA A 94 -0.33 20.68 8.28
CA ALA A 94 -1.52 20.84 9.11
C ALA A 94 -2.81 20.24 8.50
N CYS A 95 -2.82 19.95 7.19
CA CYS A 95 -3.95 19.32 6.50
C CYS A 95 -3.65 17.85 6.21
N SER A 96 -2.59 17.55 5.45
CA SER A 96 -2.14 16.20 5.09
C SER A 96 -3.24 15.25 4.56
N ALA A 97 -4.38 15.80 4.12
CA ALA A 97 -5.52 15.02 3.66
C ALA A 97 -5.18 14.28 2.37
N PHE A 98 -5.64 13.03 2.25
CA PHE A 98 -5.57 12.28 1.00
C PHE A 98 -6.36 12.99 -0.10
N ILE A 99 -5.74 13.14 -1.27
CA ILE A 99 -6.37 13.72 -2.45
C ILE A 99 -6.68 12.59 -3.43
N ALA A 100 -7.97 12.35 -3.64
CA ALA A 100 -8.44 11.32 -4.56
C ALA A 100 -7.93 11.55 -6.00
N PRO A 101 -7.61 10.49 -6.76
CA PRO A 101 -7.07 10.60 -8.13
C PRO A 101 -7.93 11.45 -9.07
N HIS A 102 -9.25 11.45 -8.92
CA HIS A 102 -10.16 12.26 -9.72
C HIS A 102 -10.05 13.77 -9.46
N SER A 103 -9.40 14.19 -8.37
CA SER A 103 -9.11 15.59 -8.04
C SER A 103 -7.72 16.03 -8.52
N ILE A 104 -7.08 15.23 -9.38
CA ILE A 104 -5.75 15.50 -9.94
C ILE A 104 -5.88 15.80 -11.42
N HIS A 105 -5.51 17.02 -11.83
CA HIS A 105 -5.56 17.47 -13.22
C HIS A 105 -4.25 18.13 -13.60
N ASN A 106 -3.69 17.77 -14.77
CA ASN A 106 -2.45 18.35 -15.30
C ASN A 106 -1.26 18.32 -14.31
N GLY A 107 -1.21 17.30 -13.44
CA GLY A 107 -0.16 17.19 -12.42
C GLY A 107 -0.41 18.02 -11.15
N GLU A 108 -1.54 18.73 -11.04
CA GLU A 108 -1.96 19.44 -9.85
C GLU A 108 -3.09 18.67 -9.14
N ALA A 109 -2.85 18.30 -7.88
CA ALA A 109 -3.82 17.67 -7.00
C ALA A 109 -4.50 18.73 -6.14
N PHE A 110 -5.81 18.89 -6.30
CA PHE A 110 -6.61 19.87 -5.57
C PHE A 110 -7.18 19.27 -4.27
N CYS A 111 -6.79 19.85 -3.14
CA CYS A 111 -7.25 19.41 -1.82
C CYS A 111 -8.65 19.97 -1.52
N GLN A 112 -9.62 19.08 -1.30
CA GLN A 112 -11.01 19.49 -1.01
C GLN A 112 -11.17 20.07 0.41
N GLU A 113 -10.27 19.73 1.34
CA GLU A 113 -10.34 20.20 2.73
C GLU A 113 -9.86 21.65 2.90
N CYS A 114 -8.70 21.99 2.32
CA CYS A 114 -8.09 23.32 2.52
C CYS A 114 -7.86 24.11 1.22
N ARG A 115 -8.33 23.60 0.07
CA ARG A 115 -8.22 24.21 -1.26
C ARG A 115 -6.80 24.44 -1.76
N ALA A 116 -5.80 23.91 -1.06
CA ALA A 116 -4.41 23.96 -1.51
C ALA A 116 -4.19 23.03 -2.71
N LYS A 117 -3.20 23.38 -3.55
CA LYS A 117 -2.78 22.57 -4.68
C LYS A 117 -1.44 21.92 -4.39
N THR A 118 -1.35 20.61 -4.59
CA THR A 118 -0.12 19.81 -4.45
C THR A 118 0.34 19.35 -5.84
N CYS A 119 1.64 19.41 -6.13
CA CYS A 119 2.20 18.77 -7.32
C CYS A 119 2.14 17.24 -7.18
N SER A 120 1.43 16.54 -8.06
CA SER A 120 1.27 15.08 -7.98
C SER A 120 2.57 14.30 -8.25
N LYS A 121 3.59 14.96 -8.80
CA LYS A 121 4.90 14.36 -9.12
C LYS A 121 5.90 14.42 -7.96
N CYS A 122 6.12 15.61 -7.39
CA CYS A 122 7.06 15.81 -6.28
C CYS A 122 6.40 15.89 -4.90
N LYS A 123 5.06 15.89 -4.84
CA LYS A 123 4.24 15.94 -3.60
C LYS A 123 4.40 17.24 -2.77
N CYS A 124 5.15 18.23 -3.27
CA CYS A 124 5.24 19.57 -2.70
C CYS A 124 4.08 20.48 -3.14
N ALA A 125 4.12 21.76 -2.75
CA ALA A 125 3.22 22.78 -3.29
C ALA A 125 3.24 22.79 -4.84
N ALA A 126 2.07 22.99 -5.46
CA ALA A 126 2.00 23.12 -6.91
C ALA A 126 2.87 24.29 -7.41
N HIS A 127 3.52 24.09 -8.55
CA HIS A 127 4.51 25.02 -9.08
C HIS A 127 4.50 25.03 -10.61
N PHE A 128 5.01 26.10 -11.20
CA PHE A 128 5.32 26.18 -12.62
C PHE A 128 6.77 25.76 -12.86
N GLY A 129 7.07 25.11 -13.99
CA GLY A 129 8.41 24.61 -14.30
C GLY A 129 8.74 23.23 -13.71
N PRO A 130 10.01 22.80 -13.80
CA PRO A 130 10.41 21.44 -13.39
C PRO A 130 10.27 21.23 -11.89
N CYS A 131 9.98 19.99 -11.48
CA CYS A 131 9.97 19.62 -10.08
C CYS A 131 11.38 19.74 -9.50
N THR A 132 11.56 20.69 -8.58
CA THR A 132 12.71 20.70 -7.69
C THR A 132 12.40 19.72 -6.56
N PHE A 133 12.91 18.49 -6.65
CA PHE A 133 12.82 17.53 -5.55
C PHE A 133 13.69 18.08 -4.42
N ALA A 134 13.11 18.89 -3.54
CA ALA A 134 13.71 19.27 -2.27
C ALA A 134 13.51 18.15 -1.22
N GLU A 135 13.37 16.89 -1.68
CA GLU A 135 13.56 15.71 -0.83
C GLU A 135 15.04 15.71 -0.45
N ASP A 136 15.35 15.38 0.82
CA ASP A 136 16.68 15.40 1.42
C ASP A 136 17.75 15.10 0.38
N ALA A 137 18.48 16.14 -0.05
CA ALA A 137 19.57 15.99 -1.02
C ALA A 137 20.57 14.92 -0.53
N GLU A 138 20.66 14.77 0.78
CA GLU A 138 21.34 13.69 1.50
C GLU A 138 20.75 12.30 1.19
N LEU A 139 19.44 12.08 1.34
CA LEU A 139 18.78 10.82 1.01
C LEU A 139 18.96 10.45 -0.48
N LEU A 140 18.88 11.43 -1.37
CA LEU A 140 19.14 11.22 -2.81
C LEU A 140 20.62 10.95 -3.10
N GLY A 141 21.53 11.55 -2.32
CA GLY A 141 22.95 11.26 -2.36
C GLY A 141 23.25 9.82 -1.95
N ILE A 142 22.71 9.39 -0.81
CA ILE A 142 22.81 8.00 -0.32
C ILE A 142 22.20 7.05 -1.35
N ALA A 143 20.98 7.33 -1.84
CA ALA A 143 20.33 6.52 -2.86
C ALA A 143 21.18 6.37 -4.13
N ARG A 144 21.93 7.39 -4.54
CA ARG A 144 22.84 7.31 -5.69
C ARG A 144 24.05 6.43 -5.39
N VAL A 145 24.65 6.58 -4.20
CA VAL A 145 25.81 5.78 -3.76
C VAL A 145 25.42 4.30 -3.64
N GLU A 146 24.30 4.03 -2.98
CA GLU A 146 23.74 2.69 -2.75
C GLU A 146 22.97 2.12 -3.95
N LYS A 147 22.93 2.85 -5.08
CA LYS A 147 22.20 2.47 -6.30
C LYS A 147 20.74 2.09 -6.04
N TRP A 148 20.06 2.79 -5.12
CA TRP A 148 18.64 2.65 -4.88
C TRP A 148 17.82 3.12 -6.07
N GLN A 149 16.84 2.30 -6.45
CA GLN A 149 16.04 2.56 -7.65
C GLN A 149 14.65 3.07 -7.30
N ARG A 150 14.15 4.08 -8.02
CA ARG A 150 12.76 4.51 -7.89
C ARG A 150 11.84 3.54 -8.64
N CYS A 151 10.80 3.06 -7.94
CA CYS A 151 9.73 2.30 -8.57
C CYS A 151 9.02 3.16 -9.64
N PRO A 152 8.79 2.67 -10.87
CA PRO A 152 8.13 3.45 -11.91
C PRO A 152 6.63 3.68 -11.62
N GLY A 153 5.99 2.81 -10.83
CA GLY A 153 4.58 2.93 -10.47
C GLY A 153 4.32 3.91 -9.31
N CYS A 154 4.98 3.72 -8.17
CA CYS A 154 4.72 4.50 -6.96
C CYS A 154 5.81 5.53 -6.61
N ARG A 155 6.93 5.55 -7.34
CA ARG A 155 8.06 6.49 -7.18
C ARG A 155 8.85 6.37 -5.87
N ARG A 156 8.49 5.47 -4.95
CA ARG A 156 9.27 5.15 -3.75
C ARG A 156 10.68 4.67 -4.15
N LEU A 157 11.68 5.05 -3.36
CA LEU A 157 13.01 4.46 -3.43
C LEU A 157 12.94 3.02 -2.92
N VAL A 158 13.52 2.10 -3.69
CA VAL A 158 13.61 0.67 -3.40
C VAL A 158 15.08 0.34 -3.29
N GLU A 159 15.45 -0.30 -2.20
CA GLU A 159 16.76 -0.94 -2.00
C GLU A 159 16.68 -2.40 -2.48
N ARG A 160 17.75 -2.89 -3.10
CA ARG A 160 17.94 -4.29 -3.44
C ARG A 160 19.17 -4.79 -2.70
N SER A 161 18.97 -5.71 -1.77
CA SER A 161 20.07 -6.31 -1.03
C SER A 161 20.86 -7.29 -1.91
N GLU A 162 20.19 -8.23 -2.59
CA GLU A 162 20.81 -9.26 -3.45
C GLU A 162 19.79 -9.76 -4.51
N GLY A 163 20.24 -10.53 -5.51
CA GLY A 163 19.35 -11.28 -6.43
C GLY A 163 19.04 -10.61 -7.78
N CYS A 164 18.02 -11.16 -8.45
CA CYS A 164 17.59 -10.77 -9.82
C CYS A 164 17.28 -9.26 -9.91
N PRO A 165 17.61 -8.58 -11.03
CA PRO A 165 17.15 -7.21 -11.25
C PRO A 165 15.64 -7.11 -11.46
N ASP A 166 14.91 -8.17 -11.79
CA ASP A 166 13.46 -8.12 -11.87
C ASP A 166 12.84 -8.11 -10.47
N MET A 167 12.35 -6.93 -10.07
CA MET A 167 11.87 -6.66 -8.72
C MET A 167 10.37 -6.38 -8.73
N GLU A 168 9.65 -6.91 -7.74
CA GLU A 168 8.29 -6.49 -7.43
C GLU A 168 8.33 -5.43 -6.31
N CYS A 169 7.90 -4.21 -6.60
CA CYS A 169 7.74 -3.19 -5.57
C CYS A 169 6.58 -3.56 -4.65
N ARG A 170 6.60 -3.14 -3.37
CA ARG A 170 5.47 -3.28 -2.42
C ARG A 170 4.13 -2.73 -2.93
N CYS A 171 4.14 -1.90 -3.97
CA CYS A 171 2.93 -1.42 -4.63
C CYS A 171 2.39 -2.36 -5.72
N GLY A 172 3.00 -3.54 -5.93
CA GLY A 172 2.66 -4.54 -6.96
C GLY A 172 3.22 -4.24 -8.36
N THR A 173 4.01 -3.17 -8.53
CA THR A 173 4.65 -2.88 -9.82
C THR A 173 5.93 -3.70 -9.97
N ASN A 174 5.96 -4.55 -10.99
CA ASN A 174 7.18 -5.20 -11.45
C ASN A 174 8.04 -4.21 -12.24
N PHE A 175 9.34 -4.18 -11.97
CA PHE A 175 10.29 -3.34 -12.68
C PHE A 175 11.71 -3.90 -12.60
N CYS A 176 12.52 -3.60 -13.61
CA CYS A 176 13.94 -3.89 -13.59
C CYS A 176 14.68 -2.87 -12.73
N TYR A 177 15.40 -3.35 -11.73
CA TYR A 177 16.19 -2.56 -10.80
C TYR A 177 17.37 -1.87 -11.50
N THR A 178 17.94 -2.47 -12.55
CA THR A 178 19.05 -1.90 -13.32
C THR A 178 18.64 -0.63 -14.07
N CYS A 179 17.44 -0.59 -14.65
CA CYS A 179 17.03 0.52 -15.52
C CYS A 179 15.79 1.30 -15.04
N GLY A 180 15.11 0.82 -14.01
CA GLY A 180 13.92 1.46 -13.43
C GLY A 180 12.63 1.33 -14.23
N ARG A 181 12.58 0.49 -15.27
CA ARG A 181 11.42 0.36 -16.18
C ARG A 181 10.62 -0.91 -15.91
N ALA A 182 9.31 -0.85 -16.16
CA ALA A 182 8.39 -1.97 -15.95
C ALA A 182 8.49 -3.08 -17.02
N ALA A 183 9.04 -2.78 -18.18
CA ALA A 183 9.33 -3.72 -19.26
C ALA A 183 10.68 -3.36 -19.87
N CYS A 184 11.63 -4.30 -19.88
CA CYS A 184 12.92 -4.14 -20.52
C CYS A 184 13.57 -5.50 -20.81
N ASP A 185 14.42 -5.53 -21.83
CA ASP A 185 15.26 -6.68 -22.17
C ASP A 185 16.70 -6.48 -21.65
N CYS A 186 16.84 -5.98 -20.42
CA CYS A 186 18.16 -5.77 -19.83
C CYS A 186 18.87 -7.11 -19.65
N VAL A 187 20.07 -7.25 -20.22
CA VAL A 187 20.92 -8.41 -20.00
C VAL A 187 21.42 -8.37 -18.56
N ILE A 188 21.20 -9.46 -17.81
CA ILE A 188 21.84 -9.65 -16.51
C ILE A 188 23.31 -9.91 -16.81
N VAL A 189 24.15 -8.91 -16.57
CA VAL A 189 25.59 -9.13 -16.49
C VAL A 189 25.88 -9.54 -15.06
N ASP A 190 26.23 -10.81 -14.88
CA ASP A 190 26.79 -11.27 -13.61
C ASP A 190 28.14 -10.55 -13.44
N ASP A 191 28.22 -9.66 -12.45
CA ASP A 191 29.48 -9.03 -12.02
C ASP A 191 30.36 -10.09 -11.31
N GLU A 192 30.71 -11.16 -12.01
CA GLU A 192 31.92 -11.93 -11.73
C GLU A 192 33.00 -11.43 -12.69
N ASP A 193 33.60 -10.30 -12.36
CA ASP A 193 35.04 -10.03 -12.58
C ASP A 193 35.33 -8.59 -12.18
N GLY A 194 35.91 -8.44 -10.99
CA GLY A 194 36.61 -7.22 -10.63
C GLY A 194 37.87 -7.09 -11.48
N GLU A 195 37.83 -6.25 -12.51
CA GLU A 195 39.05 -5.76 -13.15
C GLU A 195 39.03 -4.24 -13.23
N ALA A 196 39.87 -3.61 -12.39
CA ALA A 196 40.26 -2.23 -12.56
C ALA A 196 41.06 -2.10 -13.86
N GLY A 197 40.62 -1.27 -14.80
CA GLY A 197 41.24 -1.22 -16.13
C GLY A 197 41.13 0.11 -16.87
N ARG A 198 41.98 1.07 -16.46
CA ARG A 198 42.49 2.29 -17.14
C ARG A 198 41.54 3.41 -17.56
#